data_AF-A0A7K9JF36-F1
#
_entry.id   AF-A0A7K9JF36-F1
#
_cell.length_a   1.000
_cell.length_b   1.000
_cell.length_c   1.000
_cell.angle_alpha   90.00
_cell.angle_beta   90.00
_cell.angle_gamma   90.00
#
_symmetry.space_group_name_H-M   'P 1'
#
loop_
_entity.id
_entity.type
_entity.pdbx_description
1 polymer ?
#
loop_
_entity_poly.entity_id
_entity_poly.type
_entity_poly.pdbx_seq_one_letter_code
_entity_poly.pdbx_strand_id
1 'polypeptide(L)'
;GERMRSRCTATADTICSPCQDEYFSSEHHHGFCRSCTVCNTRKGSVEVKKCEKTSDRICMCQAGFMPAGIPLGSECSRCPEGTFSRGSNENCQPWTNCSSLGKSTLRAGTGTEDALC
;
A
#
# COMPACT_ATOMS: atom_id res chain seq x y z
N GLY A 1 20.97 0.06 -0.63
CA GLY A 1 20.50 1.46 -0.50
C GLY A 1 21.48 2.47 -1.04
N GLU A 2 22.19 2.09 -2.09
CA GLU A 2 23.11 2.92 -2.81
C GLU A 2 22.85 2.69 -4.30
N ARG A 3 23.34 3.60 -5.12
CA ARG A 3 23.38 3.45 -6.57
C ARG A 3 24.82 3.51 -7.06
N MET A 4 25.07 2.88 -8.20
CA MET A 4 26.35 3.05 -8.87
C MET A 4 26.50 4.50 -9.35
N ARG A 5 27.63 5.12 -9.00
CA ARG A 5 28.01 6.45 -9.48
C ARG A 5 29.01 6.34 -10.64
N SER A 6 29.98 5.44 -10.54
CA SER A 6 30.91 5.14 -11.61
C SER A 6 31.23 3.64 -11.62
N ARG A 7 31.28 3.06 -12.82
CA ARG A 7 31.69 1.67 -13.03
C ARG A 7 33.18 1.48 -12.78
N CYS A 8 33.60 0.24 -12.53
CA CYS A 8 35.01 -0.13 -12.43
C CYS A 8 35.77 0.10 -13.76
N THR A 9 37.09 0.28 -13.61
CA THR A 9 38.08 0.32 -14.68
C THR A 9 39.16 -0.75 -14.42
N ALA A 10 40.19 -0.84 -15.27
CA ALA A 10 41.29 -1.79 -15.07
C ALA A 10 42.10 -1.55 -13.78
N THR A 11 41.98 -0.38 -13.16
CA THR A 11 42.79 0.05 -12.00
C THR A 11 41.96 0.59 -10.84
N ALA A 12 40.63 0.67 -10.98
CA ALA A 12 39.76 1.22 -9.94
C ALA A 12 38.45 0.45 -9.86
N ASP A 13 37.97 0.26 -8.64
CA ASP A 13 36.70 -0.41 -8.35
C ASP A 13 35.49 0.47 -8.67
N THR A 14 34.30 -0.14 -8.64
CA THR A 14 33.03 0.56 -8.77
C THR A 14 32.81 1.50 -7.57
N ILE A 15 32.40 2.74 -7.84
CA ILE A 15 32.08 3.71 -6.80
C ILE A 15 30.56 3.79 -6.66
N CYS A 16 30.09 3.58 -5.43
CA CYS A 16 28.69 3.71 -5.06
C CYS A 16 28.42 5.06 -4.38
N SER A 17 27.16 5.46 -4.35
CA SER A 17 26.71 6.62 -3.58
C SER A 17 25.35 6.34 -2.95
N PRO A 18 25.10 6.83 -1.73
CA PRO A 18 23.85 6.57 -1.02
C PRO A 18 22.66 7.18 -1.76
N CYS A 19 21.49 6.56 -1.60
CA CYS A 19 20.24 7.12 -2.11
C CYS A 19 19.89 8.45 -1.40
N GLN A 20 19.26 9.36 -2.13
CA GLN A 20 18.70 10.59 -1.55
C GLN A 20 17.46 10.28 -0.70
N ASP A 21 16.99 11.25 0.08
CA ASP A 21 15.76 11.09 0.86
C ASP A 21 14.57 10.89 -0.09
N GLU A 22 13.60 10.06 0.31
CA GLU A 22 12.51 9.58 -0.56
C GLU A 22 12.93 8.68 -1.73
N TYR A 23 14.16 8.16 -1.72
CA TYR A 23 14.64 7.17 -2.68
C TYR A 23 15.27 5.96 -2.00
N PHE A 24 15.10 4.79 -2.60
CA PHE A 24 15.61 3.52 -2.11
C PHE A 24 16.25 2.66 -3.20
N SER A 25 17.09 1.71 -2.79
CA SER A 25 17.67 0.69 -3.65
C SER A 25 17.84 -0.59 -2.82
N SER A 26 17.04 -1.62 -3.14
CA SER A 26 16.98 -2.89 -2.41
C SER A 26 17.90 -3.96 -2.99
N GLU A 27 18.33 -3.79 -4.24
CA GLU A 27 19.14 -4.78 -4.96
C GLU A 27 20.57 -4.28 -5.16
N HIS A 28 21.50 -5.21 -5.36
CA HIS A 28 22.89 -4.90 -5.73
C HIS A 28 23.03 -4.92 -7.24
N HIS A 29 22.50 -3.87 -7.89
CA HIS A 29 22.50 -3.73 -9.34
C HIS A 29 23.07 -2.38 -9.77
N HIS A 30 23.44 -2.27 -11.05
CA HIS A 30 23.94 -1.04 -11.65
C HIS A 30 22.86 0.05 -11.85
N GLY A 31 21.65 -0.15 -11.31
CA GLY A 31 20.54 0.76 -11.46
C GLY A 31 20.61 2.00 -10.56
N PHE A 32 19.75 2.95 -10.85
CA PHE A 32 19.53 4.13 -10.01
C PHE A 32 18.60 3.78 -8.85
N CYS A 33 18.68 4.58 -7.77
CA CYS A 33 17.71 4.50 -6.69
C CYS A 33 16.30 4.81 -7.22
N ARG A 34 15.32 4.03 -6.79
CA ARG A 34 13.90 4.18 -7.13
C ARG A 34 13.26 5.15 -6.14
N SER A 35 12.33 5.97 -6.61
CA SER A 35 11.54 6.82 -5.71
C SER A 35 10.66 5.94 -4.83
N CYS A 36 10.54 6.29 -3.57
CA CYS A 36 9.62 5.61 -2.67
C CYS A 36 8.16 5.85 -3.09
N THR A 37 7.32 4.82 -2.94
CA THR A 37 5.87 4.90 -3.16
C THR A 37 5.28 6.04 -2.34
N VAL A 38 4.23 6.73 -2.81
CA VAL A 38 3.54 7.77 -2.05
C VAL A 38 2.21 7.27 -1.49
N CYS A 39 2.03 7.34 -0.16
CA CYS A 39 0.75 7.02 0.47
C CYS A 39 -0.17 8.24 0.44
N ASN A 40 -1.20 8.21 -0.40
CA ASN A 40 -2.15 9.32 -0.55
C ASN A 40 -3.17 9.32 0.59
N THR A 41 -2.85 10.01 1.68
CA THR A 41 -3.70 10.08 2.89
C THR A 41 -5.08 10.69 2.63
N ARG A 42 -5.20 11.57 1.63
CA ARG A 42 -6.50 12.12 1.20
C ARG A 42 -7.40 11.09 0.51
N LYS A 43 -6.81 10.02 0.00
CA LYS A 43 -7.49 8.88 -0.62
C LYS A 43 -7.57 7.68 0.32
N GLY A 44 -7.39 7.87 1.63
CA GLY A 44 -7.57 6.79 2.62
C GLY A 44 -6.44 5.76 2.68
N SER A 45 -5.28 6.08 2.09
CA SER A 45 -4.05 5.32 2.27
C SER A 45 -3.31 5.76 3.53
N VAL A 46 -2.68 4.82 4.23
CA VAL A 46 -1.85 5.08 5.41
C VAL A 46 -0.48 4.44 5.24
N GLU A 47 0.54 5.11 5.74
CA GLU A 47 1.90 4.58 5.77
C GLU A 47 2.05 3.61 6.95
N VAL A 48 2.35 2.35 6.65
CA VAL A 48 2.58 1.31 7.68
C VAL A 48 4.05 0.97 7.83
N LYS A 49 4.88 1.35 6.86
CA LYS A 49 6.34 1.28 6.93
C LYS A 49 6.95 2.49 6.22
N LYS A 50 7.88 3.16 6.89
CA LYS A 50 8.63 4.30 6.34
C LYS A 50 9.50 3.90 5.15
N CYS A 51 9.76 4.88 4.28
CA CYS A 51 10.78 4.76 3.25
C CYS A 51 12.17 4.69 3.90
N GLU A 52 12.97 3.71 3.50
CA GLU A 52 14.37 3.57 3.93
C GLU A 52 15.27 3.51 2.71
N LYS A 53 16.57 3.81 2.86
CA LYS A 53 17.51 3.76 1.72
C LYS A 53 17.54 2.38 1.06
N THR A 54 17.26 1.31 1.79
CA THR A 54 17.30 -0.08 1.34
C THR A 54 15.94 -0.67 1.00
N SER A 55 14.83 0.02 1.28
CA SER A 55 13.51 -0.57 1.06
C SER A 55 12.42 0.48 0.86
N ASP A 56 11.45 0.15 0.01
CA ASP A 56 10.32 1.02 -0.25
C ASP A 56 9.46 1.23 1.00
N ARG A 57 8.75 2.35 0.99
CA ARG A 57 7.60 2.60 1.84
C ARG A 57 6.49 1.59 1.53
N ILE A 58 5.80 1.15 2.58
CA ILE A 58 4.59 0.33 2.44
C ILE A 58 3.37 1.16 2.83
N CYS A 59 2.42 1.21 1.90
CA CYS A 59 1.12 1.84 2.08
C CYS A 59 0.02 0.79 2.21
N MET A 60 -0.99 1.07 3.04
CA MET A 60 -2.18 0.24 3.17
C MET A 60 -3.45 1.08 3.17
N CYS A 61 -4.54 0.54 2.63
CA CYS A 61 -5.85 1.14 2.77
C CYS A 61 -6.40 0.95 4.18
N GLN A 62 -6.94 2.02 4.76
CA GLN A 62 -7.65 1.95 6.03
C GLN A 62 -8.98 1.18 5.91
N ALA A 63 -9.56 0.77 7.03
CA ALA A 63 -10.89 0.15 7.04
C ALA A 63 -11.93 1.05 6.35
N GLY A 64 -12.84 0.42 5.60
CA GLY A 64 -13.82 1.11 4.76
C GLY A 64 -13.30 1.66 3.44
N PHE A 65 -12.07 1.29 3.07
CA PHE A 65 -11.49 1.60 1.77
C PHE A 65 -10.94 0.34 1.10
N MET A 66 -10.92 0.36 -0.23
CA MET A 66 -10.27 -0.65 -1.07
C MET A 66 -9.18 -0.01 -1.94
N PRO A 67 -8.18 -0.78 -2.42
CA PRO A 67 -7.18 -0.27 -3.33
C PRO A 67 -7.77 0.27 -4.63
N ALA A 68 -7.28 1.41 -5.09
CA ALA A 68 -7.72 2.08 -6.32
C ALA A 68 -6.57 2.59 -7.21
N GLY A 69 -5.33 2.45 -6.76
CA GLY A 69 -4.13 2.91 -7.47
C GLY A 69 -3.01 1.88 -7.51
N ILE A 70 -1.98 2.22 -8.28
CA ILE A 70 -0.72 1.46 -8.38
C ILE A 70 0.41 2.40 -7.94
N PRO A 71 1.33 1.99 -7.06
CA PRO A 71 1.42 0.69 -6.37
C PRO A 71 0.25 0.38 -5.43
N LEU A 72 0.00 -0.91 -5.14
CA LEU A 72 -1.14 -1.33 -4.32
C LEU A 72 -1.15 -0.60 -2.97
N GLY A 73 -2.30 -0.03 -2.60
CA GLY A 73 -2.46 0.71 -1.35
C GLY A 73 -1.93 2.15 -1.38
N SER A 74 -1.32 2.62 -2.47
CA SER A 74 -0.89 4.03 -2.61
C SER A 74 -2.08 4.98 -2.65
N GLU A 75 -3.13 4.59 -3.36
CA GLU A 75 -4.43 5.27 -3.41
C GLU A 75 -5.53 4.27 -3.11
N CYS A 76 -6.55 4.72 -2.38
CA CYS A 76 -7.71 3.93 -2.03
C CYS A 76 -9.01 4.67 -2.40
N SER A 77 -10.10 3.91 -2.46
CA SER A 77 -11.45 4.42 -2.65
C SER A 77 -12.34 3.93 -1.51
N ARG A 78 -13.33 4.72 -1.12
CA ARG A 78 -14.30 4.30 -0.10
C ARG A 78 -15.11 3.11 -0.62
N CYS A 79 -15.45 2.19 0.27
CA CYS A 79 -16.38 1.13 -0.06
C CYS A 79 -17.75 1.69 -0.45
N PRO A 80 -18.35 1.22 -1.55
CA PRO A 80 -19.72 1.59 -1.90
C PRO A 80 -20.70 1.06 -0.85
N GLU A 81 -21.89 1.67 -0.80
CA GLU A 81 -22.97 1.22 0.07
C GLU A 81 -23.33 -0.25 -0.22
N GLY A 82 -23.65 -1.01 0.83
CA GLY A 82 -23.85 -2.44 0.72
C GLY A 82 -22.58 -3.27 0.80
N THR A 83 -21.41 -2.64 0.98
CA THR A 83 -20.12 -3.33 1.10
C THR A 83 -19.29 -2.82 2.27
N PHE A 84 -18.34 -3.62 2.72
CA PHE A 84 -17.39 -3.28 3.79
C PHE A 84 -15.98 -3.78 3.50
N SER A 85 -14.98 -3.18 4.14
CA SER A 85 -13.60 -3.69 4.17
C SER A 85 -12.98 -3.42 5.53
N ARG A 86 -12.19 -4.38 6.03
CA ARG A 86 -11.37 -4.18 7.25
C ARG A 86 -10.05 -3.48 6.97
N GLY A 87 -9.78 -3.12 5.71
CA GLY A 87 -8.56 -2.42 5.28
C GLY A 87 -7.52 -3.39 4.74
N SER A 88 -6.23 -3.11 5.02
CA SER A 88 -5.11 -4.00 4.65
C SER A 88 -5.03 -4.34 3.16
N ASN A 89 -5.45 -3.40 2.31
CA ASN A 89 -5.54 -3.55 0.86
C ASN A 89 -6.52 -4.64 0.38
N GLU A 90 -7.51 -5.00 1.20
CA GLU A 90 -8.59 -5.88 0.79
C GLU A 90 -9.64 -5.14 -0.05
N ASN A 91 -10.18 -5.83 -1.05
CA ASN A 91 -11.35 -5.33 -1.79
C ASN A 91 -12.58 -5.35 -0.89
N CYS A 92 -13.50 -4.41 -1.13
CA CYS A 92 -14.75 -4.36 -0.40
C CYS A 92 -15.60 -5.61 -0.67
N GLN A 93 -16.10 -6.21 0.42
CA GLN A 93 -16.95 -7.38 0.41
C GLN A 93 -18.42 -6.96 0.61
N PRO A 94 -19.39 -7.62 -0.03
CA PRO A 94 -20.80 -7.33 0.22
C PRO A 94 -21.18 -7.65 1.66
N TRP A 95 -22.14 -6.89 2.21
CA TRP A 95 -22.71 -7.22 3.51
C TRP A 95 -23.45 -8.56 3.46
N THR A 96 -23.41 -9.30 4.57
CA THR A 96 -24.18 -10.52 4.77
C THR A 96 -25.67 -10.22 4.64
N ASN A 97 -26.34 -10.95 3.75
CA ASN A 97 -27.77 -10.86 3.56
C ASN A 97 -28.51 -11.75 4.58
N CYS A 98 -28.86 -11.19 5.74
CA CYS A 98 -29.55 -11.93 6.81
C CYS A 98 -30.86 -12.60 6.36
N SER A 99 -31.62 -11.94 5.49
CA SER A 99 -32.88 -12.49 4.97
C SER A 99 -32.67 -13.77 4.17
N SER A 100 -31.56 -13.87 3.41
CA SER A 100 -31.20 -15.10 2.70
C SER A 100 -30.85 -16.28 3.63
N LEU A 101 -30.50 -15.98 4.89
CA LEU A 101 -30.24 -16.95 5.94
C LEU A 101 -31.49 -17.25 6.80
N GLY A 102 -32.65 -16.67 6.46
CA GLY A 102 -33.88 -16.78 7.26
C GLY A 102 -33.81 -16.07 8.61
N LYS A 103 -32.90 -15.09 8.76
CA LYS A 103 -32.70 -14.30 9.97
C LYS A 103 -33.10 -12.84 9.73
N SER A 104 -33.45 -12.12 10.81
CA SER A 104 -33.63 -10.67 10.78
C SER A 104 -32.29 -9.96 10.98
N THR A 105 -32.06 -8.86 10.26
CA THR A 105 -30.90 -7.99 10.50
C THR A 105 -31.04 -7.30 11.86
N LEU A 106 -30.14 -7.60 12.79
CA LEU A 106 -30.04 -6.94 14.09
C LEU A 106 -29.35 -5.58 13.97
N ARG A 107 -28.29 -5.51 13.17
CA ARG A 107 -27.53 -4.28 12.91
C ARG A 107 -27.13 -4.23 11.44
N ALA A 108 -27.42 -3.11 10.78
CA ALA A 108 -26.98 -2.89 9.41
C ALA A 108 -25.44 -2.87 9.33
N GLY A 109 -24.91 -3.32 8.19
CA GLY A 109 -23.49 -3.20 7.89
C GLY A 109 -23.09 -1.73 7.72
N THR A 110 -21.79 -1.48 7.80
CA THR A 110 -21.18 -0.17 7.56
C THR A 110 -20.06 -0.32 6.54
N GLY A 111 -19.39 0.77 6.14
CA GLY A 111 -18.21 0.65 5.29
C GLY A 111 -17.08 -0.18 5.92
N THR A 112 -17.03 -0.30 7.25
CA THR A 112 -15.94 -0.99 7.96
C THR A 112 -16.32 -2.35 8.53
N GLU A 113 -17.61 -2.62 8.71
CA GLU A 113 -18.13 -3.79 9.38
C GLU A 113 -19.29 -4.43 8.61
N ASP A 114 -19.38 -5.75 8.70
CA ASP A 114 -20.49 -6.50 8.12
C ASP A 114 -21.82 -6.26 8.87
N ALA A 115 -22.94 -6.59 8.22
CA ALA A 115 -24.24 -6.68 8.85
C ALA A 115 -24.25 -7.81 9.90
N LEU A 116 -24.94 -7.56 11.01
CA LEU A 116 -25.17 -8.57 12.04
C LEU A 116 -26.59 -9.12 11.93
N CYS A 117 -26.65 -10.45 11.82
CA CYS A 117 -27.82 -11.30 12.00
C CYS A 117 -27.72 -12.02 13.36
#